data_AF-A0A3P7NXM8-F1
#
_entry.id   AF-A0A3P7NXM8-F1
#
_cell.length_a   1.000
_cell.length_b   1.000
_cell.length_c   1.000
_cell.angle_alpha   90.00
_cell.angle_beta   90.00
_cell.angle_gamma   90.00
#
_symmetry.space_group_name_H-M   'P 1'
#
loop_
_entity.id
_entity.type
_entity.pdbx_description
1 polymer ?
#
loop_
_entity_poly.entity_id
_entity_poly.type
_entity_poly.pdbx_seq_one_letter_code
_entity_poly.pdbx_strand_id
1 'polypeptide(L)'
;MDKTKIEDIRPSPVIMIPGDGGCQAFAELTNTPSTAFPIWVDLRYLITPGSFSKLRFDPATGRTYDNENVKVTFPGWGETWSVDNLDSRPHDATLYFGEVTRTLTTNNSFYQPNVTLRGTPFDFRKAPSKFSFALFSYVDENEDFGPQLKRLVEETYANGENTRVVIVAHSMGTLYALHFFKSQSDAWKKRYIKAFVATSGPLGGAVKALKIEASGKLCAFSLPLHCASWLIWSKHSLRLSQYGRLLPRSQKLDRQAE
;
A
#
# COMPACT_ATOMS: atom_id res chain seq x y z
N MET A 1 40.25 -35.63 6.13
CA MET A 1 39.34 -34.59 6.67
C MET A 1 38.61 -33.98 5.50
N ASP A 2 37.30 -33.89 5.69
CA ASP A 2 36.23 -33.67 4.72
C ASP A 2 36.39 -32.35 3.96
N LYS A 3 36.39 -32.40 2.62
CA LYS A 3 36.20 -31.20 1.81
C LYS A 3 34.72 -30.87 1.93
N THR A 4 34.37 -29.93 2.79
CA THR A 4 33.03 -29.38 2.91
C THR A 4 32.49 -29.16 1.50
N LYS A 5 31.46 -29.93 1.12
CA LYS A 5 30.65 -29.63 -0.06
C LYS A 5 30.13 -28.21 0.15
N ILE A 6 30.79 -27.24 -0.47
CA ILE A 6 30.17 -25.96 -0.75
C ILE A 6 29.05 -26.35 -1.72
N GLU A 7 27.86 -26.61 -1.20
CA GLU A 7 26.68 -26.66 -2.05
C GLU A 7 26.72 -25.37 -2.83
N ASP A 8 26.75 -25.48 -4.15
CA ASP A 8 26.61 -24.35 -5.05
C ASP A 8 25.22 -23.77 -4.77
N ILE A 9 25.14 -22.80 -3.84
CA ILE A 9 23.89 -22.21 -3.40
C ILE A 9 23.38 -21.40 -4.58
N ARG A 10 22.60 -22.06 -5.44
CA ARG A 10 21.98 -21.41 -6.58
C ARG A 10 21.18 -20.21 -6.08
N PRO A 11 21.44 -19.01 -6.64
CA PRO A 11 20.70 -17.82 -6.29
C PRO A 11 19.22 -18.03 -6.61
N SER A 12 18.36 -17.42 -5.80
CA SER A 12 16.91 -17.53 -5.95
C SER A 12 16.36 -16.22 -6.49
N PRO A 13 15.42 -16.27 -7.44
CA PRO A 13 14.86 -15.05 -8.01
C PRO A 13 14.03 -14.31 -6.94
N VAL A 14 13.89 -13.00 -7.10
CA VAL A 14 13.34 -12.10 -6.08
C VAL A 14 12.18 -11.29 -6.65
N ILE A 15 11.09 -11.23 -5.90
CA ILE A 15 9.97 -10.32 -6.14
C ILE A 15 9.89 -9.32 -4.99
N MET A 16 9.86 -8.04 -5.34
CA MET A 16 9.79 -6.92 -4.40
C MET A 16 8.38 -6.36 -4.32
N ILE A 17 7.84 -6.26 -3.10
CA ILE A 17 6.52 -5.71 -2.81
C ILE A 17 6.69 -4.40 -2.02
N PRO A 18 6.35 -3.24 -2.63
CA PRO A 18 6.51 -1.94 -2.00
C PRO A 18 5.53 -1.69 -0.85
N GLY A 19 5.84 -0.67 -0.05
CA GLY A 19 4.97 -0.17 1.00
C GLY A 19 4.04 0.93 0.51
N ASP A 20 3.39 1.61 1.44
CA ASP A 20 2.61 2.81 1.15
C ASP A 20 3.48 3.88 0.48
N GLY A 21 3.01 4.41 -0.65
CA GLY A 21 3.77 5.33 -1.49
C GLY A 21 5.03 4.75 -2.14
N GLY A 22 5.23 3.42 -2.11
CA GLY A 22 6.48 2.79 -2.54
C GLY A 22 6.60 2.48 -4.03
N CYS A 23 5.76 3.07 -4.88
CA CYS A 23 5.88 2.96 -6.33
C CYS A 23 5.38 4.23 -7.03
N GLN A 24 5.77 4.45 -8.29
CA GLN A 24 5.27 5.57 -9.09
C GLN A 24 3.76 5.46 -9.36
N ALA A 25 3.09 6.61 -9.44
CA ALA A 25 1.70 6.71 -9.84
C ALA A 25 1.49 7.84 -10.87
N PHE A 26 0.58 7.57 -11.81
CA PHE A 26 0.24 8.48 -12.92
C PHE A 26 -1.26 8.72 -12.96
N ALA A 27 -1.67 9.91 -13.38
CA ALA A 27 -3.06 10.24 -13.67
C ALA A 27 -3.27 10.55 -15.15
N GLU A 28 -4.46 10.23 -15.63
CA GLU A 28 -4.95 10.57 -16.96
C GLU A 28 -6.36 11.18 -16.81
N LEU A 29 -6.62 12.30 -17.49
CA LEU A 29 -7.97 12.88 -17.50
C LEU A 29 -8.83 12.14 -18.53
N THR A 30 -10.01 11.69 -18.13
CA THR A 30 -10.90 10.90 -19.01
C THR A 30 -11.94 11.74 -19.75
N ASN A 31 -12.14 13.00 -19.35
CA ASN A 31 -13.09 13.92 -19.98
C ASN A 31 -12.48 14.75 -21.13
N THR A 32 -11.16 14.77 -21.24
CA THR A 32 -10.42 15.50 -22.28
C THR A 32 -9.25 14.66 -22.76
N PRO A 33 -8.86 14.70 -24.05
CA PRO A 33 -7.63 14.05 -24.50
C PRO A 33 -6.45 14.47 -23.64
N SER A 34 -5.87 13.52 -22.91
CA SER A 34 -4.82 13.75 -21.93
C SER A 34 -3.83 12.60 -22.00
N THR A 35 -2.55 12.92 -21.84
CA THR A 35 -1.51 11.91 -21.67
C THR A 35 -1.27 11.66 -20.19
N ALA A 36 -0.95 10.43 -19.83
CA ALA A 36 -0.63 10.08 -18.45
C ALA A 36 0.52 10.95 -17.92
N PHE A 37 0.32 11.62 -16.78
CA PHE A 37 1.30 12.49 -16.15
C PHE A 37 1.60 12.00 -14.72
N PRO A 38 2.85 12.14 -14.24
CA PRO A 38 3.23 11.67 -12.91
C PRO A 38 2.49 12.49 -11.84
N ILE A 39 1.92 11.78 -10.86
CA ILE A 39 1.28 12.37 -9.68
C ILE A 39 1.98 11.96 -8.38
N TRP A 40 2.82 10.93 -8.42
CA TRP A 40 3.58 10.46 -7.27
C TRP A 40 4.87 9.73 -7.72
N VAL A 41 6.04 10.07 -7.20
CA VAL A 41 6.41 11.30 -6.47
C VAL A 41 6.87 12.33 -7.50
N ASP A 42 6.31 13.52 -7.44
CA ASP A 42 6.87 14.68 -8.13
C ASP A 42 7.00 15.80 -7.09
N LEU A 43 8.25 16.11 -6.74
CA LEU A 43 8.59 17.04 -5.65
C LEU A 43 8.05 18.46 -5.91
N ARG A 44 7.62 18.79 -7.12
CA ARG A 44 6.93 20.05 -7.45
C ARG A 44 5.55 20.14 -6.78
N TYR A 45 4.88 19.01 -6.51
CA TYR A 45 3.60 18.98 -5.79
C TYR A 45 3.72 19.14 -4.27
N LEU A 46 4.92 19.23 -3.71
CA LEU A 46 5.12 19.65 -2.30
C LEU A 46 4.74 21.13 -2.09
N ILE A 47 4.62 21.91 -3.16
CA ILE A 47 4.23 23.33 -3.14
C ILE A 47 2.71 23.48 -3.39
N THR A 48 2.09 22.56 -4.13
CA THR A 48 0.64 22.52 -4.38
C THR A 48 0.19 21.06 -4.52
N PRO A 49 -0.33 20.41 -3.45
CA PRO A 49 -0.79 19.04 -3.56
C PRO A 49 -1.99 18.97 -4.50
N GLY A 50 -1.83 18.29 -5.63
CA GLY A 50 -2.91 18.07 -6.60
C GLY A 50 -4.04 17.24 -5.97
N SER A 51 -5.28 17.54 -6.32
CA SER A 51 -6.48 16.82 -5.82
C SER A 51 -6.59 15.38 -6.34
N PHE A 52 -5.74 14.96 -7.28
CA PHE A 52 -5.82 13.69 -8.01
C PHE A 52 -5.58 12.44 -7.15
N SER A 53 -4.91 12.57 -6.00
CA SER A 53 -4.62 11.45 -5.10
C SER A 53 -5.77 11.06 -4.17
N LYS A 54 -6.86 11.84 -4.14
CA LYS A 54 -8.02 11.57 -3.27
C LYS A 54 -8.92 10.49 -3.85
N LEU A 55 -9.36 9.58 -2.99
CA LEU A 55 -10.38 8.58 -3.29
C LEU A 55 -11.76 9.04 -2.79
N ARG A 56 -12.81 8.74 -3.56
CA ARG A 56 -14.21 8.89 -3.17
C ARG A 56 -14.71 7.58 -2.55
N PHE A 57 -15.29 7.65 -1.36
CA PHE A 57 -15.89 6.49 -0.70
C PHE A 57 -17.38 6.40 -1.00
N ASP A 58 -17.83 5.24 -1.45
CA ASP A 58 -19.26 4.92 -1.58
C ASP A 58 -19.71 4.10 -0.35
N PRO A 59 -20.59 4.66 0.51
CA PRO A 59 -21.07 3.97 1.68
C PRO A 59 -22.00 2.80 1.37
N ALA A 60 -22.64 2.76 0.19
CA ALA A 60 -23.56 1.69 -0.18
C ALA A 60 -22.81 0.40 -0.55
N THR A 61 -21.73 0.54 -1.32
CA THR A 61 -20.89 -0.60 -1.74
C THR A 61 -19.72 -0.85 -0.80
N GLY A 62 -19.39 0.12 0.06
CA GLY A 62 -18.19 0.08 0.89
C GLY A 62 -16.90 0.15 0.06
N ARG A 63 -16.94 0.60 -1.20
CA ARG A 63 -15.78 0.70 -2.10
C ARG A 63 -15.27 2.12 -2.23
N THR A 64 -13.99 2.24 -2.60
CA THR A 64 -13.37 3.50 -2.99
C THR A 64 -13.17 3.58 -4.50
N TYR A 65 -13.32 4.80 -5.03
CA TYR A 65 -13.22 5.11 -6.45
C TYR A 65 -12.31 6.33 -6.65
N ASP A 66 -11.70 6.43 -7.82
CA ASP A 66 -11.00 7.66 -8.22
C ASP A 66 -11.98 8.85 -8.29
N ASN A 67 -11.42 10.06 -8.33
CA ASN A 67 -12.22 11.25 -8.59
C ASN A 67 -12.86 11.19 -9.98
N GLU A 68 -13.98 11.90 -10.14
CA GLU A 68 -14.64 12.02 -11.44
C GLU A 68 -13.66 12.54 -12.49
N ASN A 69 -13.71 11.93 -13.67
CA ASN A 69 -12.89 12.27 -14.83
C ASN A 69 -11.38 12.03 -14.68
N VAL A 70 -10.96 11.26 -13.68
CA VAL A 70 -9.55 10.93 -13.44
C VAL A 70 -9.38 9.43 -13.37
N LYS A 71 -8.41 8.90 -14.12
CA LYS A 71 -7.96 7.52 -14.00
C LYS A 71 -6.55 7.52 -13.42
N VAL A 72 -6.36 6.86 -12.29
CA VAL A 72 -5.03 6.70 -11.68
C VAL A 72 -4.48 5.32 -12.02
N THR A 73 -3.20 5.27 -12.41
CA THR A 73 -2.50 4.03 -12.78
C THR A 73 -1.16 3.90 -12.08
N PHE A 74 -0.76 2.65 -11.84
CA PHE A 74 0.48 2.26 -11.17
C PHE A 74 1.27 1.34 -12.11
N PRO A 75 2.00 1.90 -13.07
CA PRO A 75 2.65 1.14 -14.13
C PRO A 75 3.88 0.36 -13.65
N GLY A 76 4.37 -0.54 -14.51
CA GLY A 76 5.59 -1.30 -14.27
C GLY A 76 5.37 -2.62 -13.52
N TRP A 77 4.21 -3.26 -13.67
CA TRP A 77 3.96 -4.57 -13.05
C TRP A 77 4.96 -5.61 -13.54
N GLY A 78 5.70 -6.23 -12.61
CA GLY A 78 6.78 -7.17 -12.91
C GLY A 78 8.10 -6.49 -13.28
N GLU A 79 8.09 -5.19 -13.56
CA GLU A 79 9.29 -4.40 -13.80
C GLU A 79 9.79 -3.78 -12.49
N THR A 80 11.04 -3.32 -12.48
CA THR A 80 11.72 -2.81 -11.28
C THR A 80 11.70 -1.28 -11.20
N TRP A 81 11.69 -0.58 -12.35
CA TRP A 81 11.88 0.87 -12.40
C TRP A 81 10.89 1.66 -11.55
N SER A 82 9.61 1.25 -11.51
CA SER A 82 8.56 2.00 -10.80
C SER A 82 8.64 1.85 -9.29
N VAL A 83 9.36 0.84 -8.79
CA VAL A 83 9.60 0.60 -7.36
C VAL A 83 11.05 0.89 -6.95
N ASP A 84 11.97 0.99 -7.91
CA ASP A 84 13.37 1.33 -7.64
C ASP A 84 13.53 2.81 -7.32
N ASN A 85 12.83 3.68 -8.06
CA ASN A 85 12.84 5.12 -7.84
C ASN A 85 11.42 5.69 -7.95
N LEU A 86 11.05 6.55 -7.01
CA LEU A 86 9.70 7.09 -6.93
C LEU A 86 9.47 8.32 -7.82
N ASP A 87 10.51 8.95 -8.38
CA ASP A 87 10.35 10.02 -9.37
C ASP A 87 10.50 9.46 -10.79
N SER A 88 9.65 9.96 -11.69
CA SER A 88 9.78 9.85 -13.15
C SER A 88 11.16 10.27 -13.69
N ARG A 89 11.88 11.12 -12.96
CA ARG A 89 13.27 11.53 -13.20
C ARG A 89 14.14 11.00 -12.07
N PRO A 90 14.70 9.78 -12.21
CA PRO A 90 15.37 9.10 -11.11
C PRO A 90 16.51 9.92 -10.49
N HIS A 91 16.49 10.04 -9.16
CA HIS A 91 17.55 10.66 -8.37
C HIS A 91 17.63 10.06 -6.96
N ASP A 92 18.73 10.30 -6.26
CA ASP A 92 19.02 9.65 -4.96
C ASP A 92 17.97 9.93 -3.89
N ALA A 93 17.39 11.13 -3.86
CA ALA A 93 16.39 11.51 -2.85
C ALA A 93 15.03 10.75 -2.96
N THR A 94 14.76 10.07 -4.07
CA THR A 94 13.56 9.24 -4.29
C THR A 94 13.92 7.77 -4.53
N LEU A 95 15.17 7.39 -4.25
CA LEU A 95 15.61 6.00 -4.30
C LEU A 95 14.87 5.18 -3.24
N TYR A 96 14.27 4.07 -3.66
CA TYR A 96 13.52 3.18 -2.78
C TYR A 96 14.10 1.76 -2.83
N PHE A 97 13.63 0.88 -3.72
CA PHE A 97 14.28 -0.43 -3.91
C PHE A 97 15.54 -0.39 -4.77
N GLY A 98 15.86 0.76 -5.38
CA GLY A 98 16.94 0.84 -6.36
C GLY A 98 18.31 0.41 -5.83
N GLU A 99 18.60 0.62 -4.54
CA GLU A 99 19.85 0.13 -3.94
C GLU A 99 19.87 -1.40 -3.77
N VAL A 100 18.72 -2.01 -3.48
CA VAL A 100 18.58 -3.48 -3.46
C VAL A 100 18.81 -4.03 -4.87
N THR A 101 18.16 -3.44 -5.87
CA THR A 101 18.32 -3.81 -7.27
C THR A 101 19.77 -3.68 -7.72
N ARG A 102 20.41 -2.54 -7.44
CA ARG A 102 21.81 -2.27 -7.78
C ARG A 102 22.76 -3.27 -7.10
N THR A 103 22.56 -3.53 -5.81
CA THR A 103 23.42 -4.45 -5.05
C THR A 103 23.32 -5.87 -5.60
N LEU A 104 22.10 -6.36 -5.84
CA LEU A 104 21.90 -7.71 -6.36
C LEU A 104 22.49 -7.88 -7.77
N THR A 105 22.21 -6.94 -8.67
CA THR A 105 22.67 -6.98 -10.07
C THR A 105 24.18 -6.83 -10.22
N THR A 106 24.82 -6.01 -9.38
CA THR A 106 26.29 -5.80 -9.39
C THR A 106 27.03 -7.04 -8.87
N ASN A 107 26.47 -7.71 -7.85
CA ASN A 107 27.15 -8.82 -7.19
C ASN A 107 26.96 -10.17 -7.89
N ASN A 108 25.88 -10.33 -8.67
CA ASN A 108 25.59 -11.61 -9.33
C ASN A 108 24.74 -11.42 -10.60
N SER A 109 25.27 -11.87 -11.74
CA SER A 109 24.62 -11.78 -13.06
C SER A 109 23.34 -12.60 -13.21
N PHE A 110 23.05 -13.50 -12.27
CA PHE A 110 21.77 -14.17 -12.18
C PHE A 110 20.63 -13.17 -11.96
N TYR A 111 20.87 -12.08 -11.21
CA TYR A 111 19.87 -11.05 -10.97
C TYR A 111 19.79 -10.13 -12.19
N GLN A 112 18.72 -10.31 -12.96
CA GLN A 112 18.40 -9.52 -14.13
C GLN A 112 17.09 -8.78 -13.85
N PRO A 113 17.10 -7.44 -13.83
CA PRO A 113 15.90 -6.65 -13.67
C PRO A 113 14.85 -7.07 -14.70
N ASN A 114 13.60 -7.14 -14.26
CA ASN A 114 12.46 -7.53 -15.07
C ASN A 114 12.50 -8.99 -15.53
N VAL A 115 13.42 -9.84 -15.03
CA VAL A 115 13.46 -11.28 -15.38
C VAL A 115 13.45 -12.14 -14.12
N THR A 116 14.54 -12.10 -13.35
CA THR A 116 14.70 -12.82 -12.07
C THR A 116 14.59 -11.88 -10.87
N LEU A 117 14.63 -10.56 -11.10
CA LEU A 117 14.32 -9.53 -10.12
C LEU A 117 13.13 -8.72 -10.61
N ARG A 118 12.02 -8.72 -9.88
CA ARG A 118 10.73 -8.18 -10.34
C ARG A 118 10.12 -7.26 -9.28
N GLY A 119 9.44 -6.20 -9.69
CA GLY A 119 8.68 -5.31 -8.82
C GLY A 119 7.17 -5.51 -8.95
N THR A 120 6.42 -5.13 -7.92
CA THR A 120 4.96 -5.23 -7.88
C THR A 120 4.32 -3.90 -7.48
N PRO A 121 4.36 -2.88 -8.35
CA PRO A 121 3.61 -1.65 -8.12
C PRO A 121 2.12 -1.96 -7.97
N PHE A 122 1.44 -1.31 -7.03
CA PHE A 122 0.01 -1.48 -6.83
C PHE A 122 -0.61 -0.17 -6.35
N ASP A 123 -1.94 -0.09 -6.38
CA ASP A 123 -2.64 1.06 -5.83
C ASP A 123 -2.53 1.07 -4.30
N PHE A 124 -1.49 1.74 -3.80
CA PHE A 124 -1.20 1.84 -2.37
C PHE A 124 -2.21 2.70 -1.60
N ARG A 125 -3.11 3.41 -2.29
CA ARG A 125 -4.20 4.16 -1.65
C ARG A 125 -5.31 3.24 -1.16
N LYS A 126 -5.36 2.01 -1.68
CA LYS A 126 -6.35 0.99 -1.36
C LYS A 126 -5.76 0.00 -0.37
N ALA A 127 -6.62 -0.66 0.40
CA ALA A 127 -6.21 -1.70 1.33
C ALA A 127 -6.31 -3.09 0.67
N PRO A 128 -5.47 -4.07 1.07
CA PRO A 128 -5.57 -5.45 0.60
C PRO A 128 -6.84 -6.14 1.14
N SER A 129 -7.41 -5.58 2.21
CA SER A 129 -8.72 -5.91 2.72
C SER A 129 -9.19 -4.87 3.73
N LYS A 130 -10.51 -4.68 3.84
CA LYS A 130 -11.11 -3.99 4.98
C LYS A 130 -11.22 -4.95 6.15
N PHE A 131 -10.53 -4.64 7.25
CA PHE A 131 -10.85 -5.25 8.55
C PHE A 131 -12.19 -4.64 8.98
N SER A 132 -13.28 -5.40 8.81
CA SER A 132 -14.63 -4.96 9.14
C SER A 132 -14.72 -4.50 10.60
N PHE A 133 -14.97 -3.21 10.81
CA PHE A 133 -15.69 -2.78 12.00
C PHE A 133 -17.17 -3.13 11.77
N ALA A 134 -17.53 -4.38 12.07
CA ALA A 134 -18.85 -4.95 12.32
C ALA A 134 -20.05 -4.70 11.36
N LEU A 135 -19.97 -3.89 10.29
CA LEU A 135 -21.15 -3.55 9.47
C LEU A 135 -20.96 -3.55 7.95
N PHE A 136 -19.74 -3.77 7.44
CA PHE A 136 -19.49 -3.81 5.99
C PHE A 136 -18.76 -5.11 5.61
N SER A 137 -19.27 -5.76 4.56
CA SER A 137 -18.71 -6.98 3.96
C SER A 137 -17.22 -6.82 3.66
N TYR A 138 -16.48 -7.93 3.72
CA TYR A 138 -15.08 -7.98 3.34
C TYR A 138 -14.92 -7.60 1.88
N VAL A 139 -14.32 -6.44 1.60
CA VAL A 139 -14.00 -5.98 0.25
C VAL A 139 -12.49 -5.88 0.14
N ASP A 140 -11.92 -6.65 -0.77
CA ASP A 140 -10.55 -6.44 -1.26
C ASP A 140 -10.63 -5.33 -2.31
N GLU A 141 -9.94 -4.21 -2.09
CA GLU A 141 -9.99 -3.07 -3.01
C GLU A 141 -8.96 -3.20 -4.14
N ASN A 142 -8.03 -4.16 -4.03
CA ASN A 142 -7.03 -4.52 -5.03
C ASN A 142 -7.20 -6.00 -5.46
N GLU A 143 -8.41 -6.36 -5.88
CA GLU A 143 -8.80 -7.75 -6.23
C GLU A 143 -7.84 -8.41 -7.23
N ASP A 144 -7.26 -7.63 -8.15
CA ASP A 144 -6.34 -8.12 -9.17
C ASP A 144 -4.93 -8.44 -8.64
N PHE A 145 -4.52 -7.88 -7.49
CA PHE A 145 -3.17 -8.02 -6.97
C PHE A 145 -2.81 -9.49 -6.69
N GLY A 146 -3.70 -10.23 -6.05
CA GLY A 146 -3.47 -11.64 -5.71
C GLY A 146 -3.28 -12.53 -6.95
N PRO A 147 -4.25 -12.55 -7.90
CA PRO A 147 -4.12 -13.29 -9.15
C PRO A 147 -2.89 -12.89 -9.97
N GLN A 148 -2.58 -11.59 -10.07
CA GLN A 148 -1.40 -11.13 -10.80
C GLN A 148 -0.10 -11.53 -10.11
N LEU A 149 -0.02 -11.44 -8.78
CA LEU A 149 1.16 -11.85 -8.01
C LEU A 149 1.41 -13.35 -8.14
N LYS A 150 0.35 -14.17 -8.16
CA LYS A 150 0.48 -15.61 -8.40
C LYS A 150 1.12 -15.92 -9.75
N ARG A 151 0.63 -15.31 -10.83
CA ARG A 151 1.19 -15.46 -12.18
C ARG A 151 2.64 -14.99 -12.22
N LEU A 152 2.92 -13.84 -11.62
CA LEU A 152 4.27 -13.29 -11.56
C LEU A 152 5.24 -14.24 -10.83
N VAL A 153 4.82 -14.86 -9.73
CA VAL A 153 5.62 -15.86 -9.01
C VAL A 153 5.90 -17.08 -9.90
N GLU A 154 4.91 -17.58 -10.62
CA GLU A 154 5.04 -18.74 -11.50
C GLU A 154 5.97 -18.45 -12.70
N GLU A 155 5.85 -17.27 -13.31
CA GLU A 155 6.75 -16.79 -14.37
C GLU A 155 8.18 -16.61 -13.85
N THR A 156 8.34 -15.97 -12.69
CA THR A 156 9.65 -15.69 -12.08
C THR A 156 10.35 -16.98 -11.65
N TYR A 157 9.59 -17.98 -11.20
CA TYR A 157 10.08 -19.33 -10.93
C TYR A 157 10.63 -19.99 -12.20
N ALA A 158 9.91 -19.90 -13.32
CA ALA A 158 10.35 -20.45 -14.60
C ALA A 158 11.61 -19.73 -15.12
N ASN A 159 11.64 -18.39 -15.03
CA ASN A 159 12.79 -17.56 -15.40
C ASN A 159 14.03 -17.86 -14.55
N GLY A 160 13.84 -18.21 -13.27
CA GLY A 160 14.89 -18.61 -12.35
C GLY A 160 15.26 -20.10 -12.42
N GLU A 161 15.14 -20.73 -13.59
CA GLU A 161 15.45 -22.15 -13.82
C GLU A 161 14.70 -23.11 -12.88
N ASN A 162 13.41 -22.85 -12.65
CA ASN A 162 12.58 -23.59 -11.71
C ASN A 162 13.09 -23.52 -10.25
N THR A 163 13.73 -22.41 -9.89
CA THR A 163 14.15 -22.14 -8.52
C THR A 163 13.07 -21.38 -7.78
N ARG A 164 12.79 -21.83 -6.54
CA ARG A 164 11.82 -21.19 -5.65
C ARG A 164 12.14 -19.72 -5.40
N VAL A 165 11.11 -18.88 -5.48
CA VAL A 165 11.17 -17.42 -5.42
C VAL A 165 11.28 -16.92 -3.97
N VAL A 166 12.07 -15.87 -3.75
CA VAL A 166 12.09 -15.11 -2.50
C VAL A 166 11.21 -13.87 -2.67
N ILE A 167 10.24 -13.69 -1.77
CA ILE A 167 9.42 -12.48 -1.74
C ILE A 167 10.00 -11.55 -0.68
N VAL A 168 10.37 -10.33 -1.08
CA VAL A 168 10.82 -9.26 -0.18
C VAL A 168 9.72 -8.21 -0.14
N ALA A 169 9.12 -7.98 1.02
CA ALA A 169 8.04 -7.02 1.17
C ALA A 169 8.37 -5.99 2.24
N HIS A 170 8.14 -4.71 1.95
CA HIS A 170 8.42 -3.62 2.88
C HIS A 170 7.12 -2.98 3.40
N SER A 171 7.08 -2.68 4.70
CA SER A 171 5.99 -1.93 5.35
C SER A 171 4.61 -2.53 4.99
N MET A 172 3.69 -1.73 4.45
CA MET A 172 2.35 -2.18 4.01
C MET A 172 2.38 -3.33 3.01
N GLY A 173 3.42 -3.44 2.16
CA GLY A 173 3.59 -4.57 1.24
C GLY A 173 3.65 -5.91 1.96
N THR A 174 4.11 -5.93 3.22
CA THR A 174 4.11 -7.13 4.06
C THR A 174 2.69 -7.63 4.32
N LEU A 175 1.72 -6.73 4.51
CA LEU A 175 0.32 -7.07 4.72
C LEU A 175 -0.31 -7.63 3.44
N TYR A 176 0.02 -7.05 2.27
CA TYR A 176 -0.37 -7.57 0.96
C TYR A 176 0.17 -8.98 0.73
N ALA A 177 1.46 -9.19 0.99
CA ALA A 177 2.09 -10.50 0.88
C ALA A 177 1.44 -11.52 1.82
N LEU A 178 1.17 -11.13 3.06
CA LEU A 178 0.52 -12.02 4.04
C LEU A 178 -0.92 -12.36 3.64
N HIS A 179 -1.70 -11.38 3.18
CA HIS A 179 -3.05 -11.61 2.66
C HIS A 179 -3.03 -12.61 1.49
N PHE A 180 -2.11 -12.40 0.55
CA PHE A 180 -1.88 -13.32 -0.57
C PHE A 180 -1.50 -14.73 -0.10
N PHE A 181 -0.54 -14.89 0.82
CA PHE A 181 -0.13 -16.22 1.28
C PHE A 181 -1.23 -16.97 2.04
N LYS A 182 -2.14 -16.25 2.71
CA LYS A 182 -3.32 -16.85 3.35
C LYS A 182 -4.31 -17.41 2.34
N SER A 183 -4.36 -16.86 1.13
CA SER A 183 -5.24 -17.34 0.06
C SER A 183 -4.64 -18.46 -0.80
N GLN A 184 -3.34 -18.82 -0.61
CA GLN A 184 -2.67 -19.88 -1.38
C GLN A 184 -2.60 -21.20 -0.62
N SER A 185 -2.69 -22.32 -1.36
CA SER A 185 -2.52 -23.66 -0.80
C SER A 185 -1.09 -23.92 -0.34
N ASP A 186 -0.92 -24.79 0.65
CA ASP A 186 0.41 -25.18 1.14
C ASP A 186 1.25 -25.88 0.07
N ALA A 187 0.62 -26.65 -0.81
CA ALA A 187 1.30 -27.30 -1.93
C ALA A 187 1.89 -26.25 -2.91
N TRP A 188 1.13 -25.19 -3.21
CA TRP A 188 1.61 -24.10 -4.06
C TRP A 188 2.78 -23.36 -3.38
N LYS A 189 2.63 -22.98 -2.10
CA LYS A 189 3.71 -22.30 -1.35
C LYS A 189 4.99 -23.13 -1.28
N LYS A 190 4.89 -24.43 -1.00
CA LYS A 190 6.05 -25.35 -0.96
C LYS A 190 6.73 -25.48 -2.32
N ARG A 191 5.98 -25.43 -3.42
CA ARG A 191 6.50 -25.54 -4.78
C ARG A 191 7.21 -24.27 -5.26
N TYR A 192 6.63 -23.10 -5.00
CA TYR A 192 7.09 -21.85 -5.63
C TYR A 192 7.85 -20.91 -4.71
N ILE A 193 7.63 -20.96 -3.38
CA ILE A 193 8.19 -19.99 -2.45
C ILE A 193 9.34 -20.59 -1.66
N LYS A 194 10.49 -19.91 -1.67
CA LYS A 194 11.67 -20.27 -0.89
C LYS A 194 11.62 -19.63 0.48
N ALA A 195 11.39 -18.32 0.50
CA ALA A 195 11.41 -17.51 1.69
C ALA A 195 10.55 -16.26 1.50
N PHE A 196 10.09 -15.73 2.64
CA PHE A 196 9.41 -14.45 2.74
C PHE A 196 10.21 -13.55 3.69
N VAL A 197 10.71 -12.43 3.17
CA VAL A 197 11.47 -11.44 3.91
C VAL A 197 10.57 -10.23 4.15
N ALA A 198 10.01 -10.15 5.35
CA ALA A 198 9.20 -9.02 5.80
C ALA A 198 10.12 -7.93 6.40
N THR A 199 10.23 -6.78 5.74
CA THR A 199 11.02 -5.64 6.23
C THR A 199 10.09 -4.56 6.79
N SER A 200 10.22 -4.27 8.09
CA SER A 200 9.42 -3.24 8.78
C SER A 200 7.90 -3.43 8.64
N GLY A 201 7.43 -4.67 8.52
CA GLY A 201 6.03 -5.00 8.31
C GLY A 201 5.19 -4.79 9.58
N PRO A 202 4.12 -3.97 9.53
CA PRO A 202 3.23 -3.75 10.67
C PRO A 202 2.24 -4.92 10.83
N LEU A 203 2.73 -6.13 11.11
CA LEU A 203 1.95 -7.37 11.15
C LEU A 203 0.81 -7.36 12.19
N GLY A 204 0.92 -6.52 13.23
CA GLY A 204 -0.13 -6.26 14.23
C GLY A 204 -0.80 -4.87 14.10
N GLY A 205 -0.62 -4.19 12.96
CA GLY A 205 -0.99 -2.78 12.77
C GLY A 205 0.14 -1.82 13.15
N ALA A 206 -0.04 -0.52 12.87
CA ALA A 206 0.94 0.53 13.17
C ALA A 206 0.32 1.63 14.04
N VAL A 207 0.91 1.92 15.21
CA VAL A 207 0.50 3.06 16.06
C VAL A 207 0.64 4.40 15.29
N LYS A 208 1.57 4.46 14.33
CA LYS A 208 1.73 5.60 13.43
C LYS A 208 0.48 5.85 12.56
N ALA A 209 -0.24 4.79 12.15
CA ALA A 209 -1.50 4.93 11.44
C ALA A 209 -2.57 5.59 12.33
N LEU A 210 -2.68 5.19 13.60
CA LEU A 210 -3.57 5.84 14.57
C LEU A 210 -3.23 7.32 14.76
N LYS A 211 -1.94 7.67 14.78
CA LYS A 211 -1.50 9.08 14.84
C LYS A 211 -1.87 9.85 13.58
N ILE A 212 -1.69 9.28 12.40
CA ILE A 212 -2.04 9.93 11.12
C ILE A 212 -3.55 10.14 11.04
N GLU A 213 -4.35 9.14 11.40
CA GLU A 213 -5.81 9.25 11.45
C GLU A 213 -6.26 10.32 12.45
N ALA A 214 -5.66 10.36 13.65
CA ALA A 214 -6.02 11.33 14.67
C ALA A 214 -5.50 12.75 14.38
N SER A 215 -4.35 12.89 13.70
CA SER A 215 -3.64 14.16 13.57
C SER A 215 -3.58 14.72 12.14
N GLY A 216 -4.01 13.97 11.13
CA GLY A 216 -3.92 14.33 9.71
C GLY A 216 -2.49 14.57 9.20
N LYS A 217 -1.46 14.12 9.93
CA LYS A 217 -0.04 14.41 9.64
C LYS A 217 0.75 13.12 9.43
N LEU A 218 1.20 12.90 8.20
CA LEU A 218 2.24 11.92 7.89
C LEU A 218 3.60 12.47 8.37
N CYS A 219 4.01 12.12 9.59
CA CYS A 219 5.37 12.39 10.06
C CYS A 219 6.38 11.48 9.35
N ALA A 220 6.57 11.65 8.05
CA ALA A 220 7.68 11.06 7.28
C ALA A 220 8.65 12.14 6.79
N PHE A 221 8.19 13.38 6.63
CA PHE A 221 9.02 14.52 6.29
C PHE A 221 8.95 15.57 7.40
N SER A 222 10.06 15.77 8.11
CA SER A 222 10.26 16.94 8.96
C SER A 222 10.46 18.18 8.07
N LEU A 223 9.41 18.62 7.38
CA LEU A 223 9.38 19.95 6.78
C LEU A 223 8.75 20.92 7.78
N PRO A 224 9.23 22.17 7.88
CA PRO A 224 8.86 23.07 8.95
C PRO A 224 7.35 23.27 8.95
N LEU A 225 6.79 23.21 10.16
CA LEU A 225 5.45 23.65 10.52
C LEU A 225 5.08 24.86 9.66
N HIS A 226 4.05 24.76 8.81
CA HIS A 226 3.09 25.83 8.43
C HIS A 226 2.09 25.39 7.33
N CYS A 227 2.27 24.28 6.61
CA CYS A 227 1.32 23.87 5.55
C CYS A 227 0.18 22.91 5.96
N ALA A 228 0.06 22.56 7.25
CA ALA A 228 -0.80 21.45 7.70
C ALA A 228 -2.26 21.83 8.04
N SER A 229 -2.92 22.67 7.23
CA SER A 229 -4.31 23.06 7.49
C SER A 229 -5.36 22.47 6.52
N TRP A 230 -4.97 21.79 5.44
CA TRP A 230 -5.93 21.52 4.34
C TRP A 230 -6.04 20.08 3.86
N LEU A 231 -5.35 19.12 4.48
CA LEU A 231 -5.65 17.70 4.27
C LEU A 231 -6.77 17.25 5.22
N ILE A 232 -8.00 17.44 4.72
CA ILE A 232 -9.25 16.73 5.07
C ILE A 232 -9.90 17.13 6.40
N TRP A 233 -10.97 17.92 6.31
CA TRP A 233 -12.20 17.75 7.12
C TRP A 233 -13.39 18.33 6.34
N SER A 234 -14.16 17.47 5.68
CA SER A 234 -15.57 17.77 5.39
C SER A 234 -16.31 17.60 6.71
N LYS A 235 -16.66 18.70 7.38
CA LYS A 235 -17.58 18.68 8.52
C LYS A 235 -18.86 18.02 8.06
N HIS A 236 -19.15 16.79 8.48
CA HIS A 236 -20.50 16.24 8.70
C HIS A 236 -20.34 14.90 9.44
N SER A 237 -20.17 14.96 10.76
CA SER A 237 -20.87 14.09 11.71
C SER A 237 -20.30 14.36 13.11
N LEU A 238 -21.07 15.11 13.91
CA LEU A 238 -21.06 15.11 15.39
C LEU A 238 -22.16 16.09 15.82
N ARG A 239 -23.41 15.67 15.61
CA ARG A 239 -24.57 16.27 16.28
C ARG A 239 -25.39 15.16 16.91
N LEU A 240 -24.77 14.48 17.88
CA LEU A 240 -25.45 13.57 18.80
C LEU A 240 -24.94 13.84 20.22
N SER A 241 -25.44 14.92 20.83
CA SER A 241 -25.49 15.04 22.30
C SER A 241 -26.45 16.15 22.78
N GLN A 242 -27.70 16.23 22.28
CA GLN A 242 -28.70 17.15 22.89
C GLN A 242 -30.15 16.63 22.97
N TYR A 243 -30.39 15.33 22.84
CA TYR A 243 -31.72 14.78 23.18
C TYR A 243 -31.57 13.58 24.10
N GLY A 244 -31.66 13.86 25.40
CA GLY A 244 -31.55 12.89 26.48
C GLY A 244 -31.90 13.50 27.83
N ARG A 245 -33.07 14.15 27.92
CA ARG A 245 -33.78 14.40 29.19
C ARG A 245 -35.18 14.94 28.94
N LEU A 246 -36.13 14.03 28.74
CA LEU A 246 -37.55 14.29 28.99
C LEU A 246 -38.12 13.11 29.78
N LEU A 247 -39.02 13.45 30.72
CA LEU A 247 -39.78 12.64 31.68
C LEU A 247 -39.18 12.54 33.11
N PRO A 248 -40.02 12.55 34.17
CA PRO A 248 -40.78 13.73 34.63
C PRO A 248 -40.49 14.07 36.11
N ARG A 249 -40.69 15.34 36.49
CA ARG A 249 -40.62 15.79 37.90
C ARG A 249 -41.77 15.17 38.69
N SER A 250 -41.43 14.44 39.74
CA SER A 250 -42.32 14.08 40.83
C SER A 250 -42.66 15.34 41.65
N GLN A 251 -43.95 15.70 41.66
CA GLN A 251 -44.51 16.62 42.64
C GLN A 251 -44.65 15.88 43.98
N LYS A 252 -44.02 16.41 45.04
CA LYS A 252 -44.45 16.17 46.41
C LYS A 252 -44.82 17.52 47.02
N LEU A 253 -46.14 17.65 47.26
CA LEU A 253 -46.78 18.21 48.45
C LEU A 253 -45.99 19.24 49.24
N ASP A 254 -46.47 20.48 49.22
CA ASP A 254 -46.54 21.30 50.43
C ASP A 254 -47.96 21.82 50.60
N ARG A 255 -48.47 21.66 51.82
CA ARG A 255 -49.82 22.02 52.27
C ARG A 255 -49.65 23.19 53.25
N GLN A 256 -50.53 24.20 53.09
CA GLN A 256 -51.00 25.20 54.06
C GLN A 256 -50.25 26.54 54.21
N ALA A 257 -50.94 27.64 53.91
CA ALA A 257 -51.50 28.56 54.91
C ALA A 257 -52.35 29.66 54.22
N GLU A 258 -53.50 29.97 54.83
CA GLU A 258 -54.48 31.06 54.58
C GLU A 258 -55.41 30.98 53.36
#